data_AF-A0A1R3X1Y8-F1
#
_entry.id   AF-A0A1R3X1Y8-F1
#
_cell.length_a   1.000
_cell.length_b   1.000
_cell.length_c   1.000
_cell.angle_alpha   90.00
_cell.angle_beta   90.00
_cell.angle_gamma   90.00
#
_symmetry.space_group_name_H-M   'P 1'
#
loop_
_entity.id
_entity.type
_entity.pdbx_description
1 polymer ?
#
loop_
_entity_poly.entity_id
_entity_poly.type
_entity_poly.pdbx_seq_one_letter_code
_entity_poly.pdbx_strand_id
1 'polypeptide(L)' 'MEYNIVVAPNLETLATEVAVLFPQGWKLKGGIIEHAGGYSQQLTRKASDKLKQRQNQLPAPRAKHRRTKWIE' A
#
# COMPACT_ATOMS: atom_id res chain seq x y z
N MET A 1 1.30 -8.63 9.68
CA MET A 1 1.38 -8.54 8.20
C MET A 1 0.02 -8.95 7.66
N GLU A 2 -0.49 -8.27 6.65
CA GLU A 2 -1.81 -8.55 6.04
C GLU A 2 -1.62 -9.24 4.69
N TYR A 3 -2.54 -10.15 4.36
CA TYR A 3 -2.55 -10.93 3.11
C TYR A 3 -3.87 -10.70 2.39
N ASN A 4 -3.82 -10.62 1.07
CA ASN A 4 -5.00 -10.59 0.21
C ASN A 4 -4.78 -11.50 -1.00
N ILE A 5 -5.85 -12.07 -1.54
CA ILE A 5 -5.81 -12.88 -2.75
C ILE A 5 -6.90 -12.32 -3.66
N VAL A 6 -6.49 -11.86 -4.85
CA VAL A 6 -7.41 -11.40 -5.88
C VAL A 6 -7.54 -12.51 -6.91
N VAL A 7 -8.78 -12.87 -7.26
CA VAL A 7 -9.09 -13.87 -8.28
C VAL A 7 -9.91 -13.19 -9.36
N ALA A 8 -9.56 -13.42 -10.63
CA ALA A 8 -10.22 -12.83 -11.77
C ALA A 8 -10.27 -13.82 -12.95
N PRO A 9 -11.24 -13.69 -13.87
CA PRO A 9 -11.38 -14.62 -14.99
C PRO A 9 -10.31 -14.43 -16.08
N ASN A 10 -9.70 -13.25 -16.19
CA ASN A 10 -8.65 -12.97 -17.17
C ASN A 10 -7.56 -12.06 -16.56
N LEU A 11 -6.40 -11.99 -17.23
CA LEU A 11 -5.24 -11.23 -16.76
C LEU A 11 -5.49 -9.71 -16.71
N GLU A 12 -6.25 -9.16 -17.65
CA GLU A 12 -6.55 -7.73 -17.70
C GLU A 12 -7.40 -7.28 -16.49
N THR A 13 -8.42 -8.07 -16.16
CA THR A 13 -9.27 -7.82 -14.99
C THR A 13 -8.44 -7.97 -13.72
N LEU A 14 -7.59 -9.00 -13.64
CA LEU A 14 -6.69 -9.18 -12.51
C LEU A 14 -5.78 -7.97 -12.31
N ALA A 15 -5.16 -7.47 -13.38
CA ALA A 15 -4.26 -6.33 -13.33
C ALA A 15 -4.99 -5.06 -12.86
N THR A 16 -6.22 -4.85 -13.31
CA THR A 16 -7.04 -3.70 -12.93
C THR A 16 -7.39 -3.73 -11.44
N GLU A 17 -7.87 -4.86 -10.94
CA GLU A 17 -8.21 -5.05 -9.52
C GLU A 17 -6.99 -4.88 -8.61
N VAL A 18 -5.85 -5.48 -9.01
CA VAL A 18 -4.59 -5.37 -8.29
C VAL A 18 -4.05 -3.94 -8.29
N ALA A 19 -4.19 -3.19 -9.38
CA ALA A 19 -3.69 -1.82 -9.50
C ALA A 19 -4.35 -0.87 -8.48
N VAL A 20 -5.64 -1.05 -8.19
CA VAL A 20 -6.38 -0.25 -7.19
C VAL A 20 -5.84 -0.46 -5.76
N LEU A 21 -5.16 -1.58 -5.52
CA LEU A 21 -4.58 -1.92 -4.21
C LEU A 21 -3.16 -1.34 -4.02
N PHE A 22 -2.45 -0.95 -5.08
CA PHE A 22 -1.10 -0.38 -4.94
C PHE A 22 -1.04 0.96 -4.21
N PRO A 23 -1.93 1.95 -4.48
CA PRO A 23 -1.99 3.17 -3.69
C PRO A 23 -2.28 2.88 -2.22
N GLN A 24 -3.01 1.79 -1.96
CA GLN A 24 -3.29 1.27 -0.64
C GLN A 24 -2.09 0.54 -0.01
N GLY A 25 -0.90 0.54 -0.62
CA GLY A 25 0.32 0.02 -0.01
C GLY A 25 0.40 -1.52 -0.01
N TRP A 26 -0.47 -2.17 -0.79
CA TRP A 26 -0.34 -3.59 -1.10
C TRP A 26 0.79 -3.82 -2.09
N LYS A 27 1.46 -4.96 -1.95
CA LYS A 27 2.58 -5.39 -2.78
C LYS A 27 2.31 -6.80 -3.29
N LEU A 28 2.73 -7.06 -4.52
CA LEU A 28 2.68 -8.40 -5.09
C LEU A 28 3.53 -9.36 -4.25
N LYS A 29 2.98 -10.55 -4.00
CA LYS A 29 3.69 -11.66 -3.36
C LYS A 29 3.59 -12.88 -4.26
N GLY A 30 4.75 -13.37 -4.70
CA GLY A 30 4.82 -14.50 -5.62
C GLY A 30 4.32 -14.16 -7.03
N GLY A 31 4.16 -15.19 -7.85
CA GLY A 31 3.63 -15.08 -9.21
C GLY A 31 2.11 -15.24 -9.28
N ILE A 32 1.57 -15.02 -10.48
CA ILE A 32 0.17 -15.30 -10.80
C ILE A 32 -0.01 -16.81 -10.91
N ILE A 33 -1.06 -17.33 -10.30
CA ILE A 33 -1.44 -18.75 -10.39
C ILE A 33 -2.71 -18.84 -11.24
N GLU A 34 -2.64 -19.60 -12.32
CA GLU A 34 -3.79 -19.96 -13.13
C GLU A 34 -4.47 -21.20 -12.55
N HIS A 35 -5.76 -21.11 -12.26
CA HIS A 35 -6.53 -22.24 -11.73
C HIS A 35 -8.00 -22.14 -12.15
N ALA A 36 -8.56 -23.27 -12.59
CA ALA A 36 -9.97 -23.42 -12.97
C ALA A 36 -10.50 -22.38 -13.98
N GLY A 37 -9.68 -21.99 -14.96
CA GLY A 37 -10.06 -21.02 -16.00
C GLY A 37 -10.04 -19.55 -15.55
N GLY A 38 -9.38 -19.27 -14.43
CA GLY A 38 -9.10 -17.91 -13.97
C GLY A 38 -7.67 -17.75 -13.46
N TYR A 39 -7.35 -16.52 -13.10
CA TYR A 39 -6.05 -16.10 -12.61
C TYR A 39 -6.17 -15.57 -11.19
N SER A 40 -5.18 -15.88 -10.36
CA SER A 40 -5.12 -15.42 -8.99
C SER A 40 -3.77 -14.81 -8.68
N GLN A 41 -3.77 -13.72 -7.90
CA GLN A 41 -2.56 -13.04 -7.45
C GLN A 41 -2.64 -12.83 -5.94
N GLN A 42 -1.59 -13.25 -5.22
CA GLN A 42 -1.44 -12.95 -3.81
C GLN A 42 -0.77 -11.59 -3.62
N LEU A 43 -1.28 -10.83 -2.65
CA LEU A 43 -0.72 -9.56 -2.21
C LEU A 43 -0.41 -9.57 -0.72
N THR A 44 0.54 -8.74 -0.32
CA THR A 44 0.90 -8.49 1.07
C THR A 44 1.01 -7.03 1.38
N ARG A 45 0.72 -6.68 2.62
CA ARG A 45 0.89 -5.33 3.15
C ARG A 45 1.50 -5.41 4.55
N LYS A 46 2.47 -4.54 4.86
CA LYS A 46 2.94 -4.39 6.23
C LYS A 46 2.02 -3.40 6.96
N ALA A 47 1.81 -3.62 8.26
CA ALA A 47 1.00 -2.70 9.08
C ALA A 47 1.58 -1.27 9.08
N SER A 48 2.90 -1.12 8.92
CA SER A 48 3.57 0.17 8.77
C SER A 48 3.23 0.89 7.45
N ASP A 49 2.82 0.19 6.40
CA ASP A 49 2.36 0.81 5.15
C ASP A 49 0.98 1.50 5.32
N LYS A 50 0.18 1.16 6.34
CA LYS A 50 -1.02 1.94 6.74
C LYS A 50 -0.65 3.29 7.33
N LEU A 51 0.42 3.35 8.11
CA LEU A 51 0.85 4.57 8.79
C LEU A 51 1.39 5.60 7.79
N LYS A 52 2.11 5.18 6.75
CA LYS A 52 2.63 6.08 5.69
C LYS A 52 1.52 6.82 4.92
N GLN A 53 0.41 6.16 4.62
CA GLN A 53 -0.72 6.82 3.95
C GLN A 53 -1.36 7.91 4.79
N ARG A 54 -1.55 7.64 6.09
CA ARG A 54 -2.05 8.67 7.01
C ARG A 54 -1.05 9.82 7.16
N GLN A 55 0.25 9.53 7.14
CA GLN A 55 1.28 10.56 7.28
C GLN A 55 1.40 11.44 6.03
N ASN A 56 1.11 10.92 4.83
CA ASN A 56 1.06 11.71 3.59
C ASN A 56 -0.24 12.53 3.41
N GLN A 57 -1.27 12.31 4.22
CA GLN A 57 -2.50 13.11 4.24
C GLN A 57 -2.50 14.19 5.33
N LEU A 58 -1.57 14.13 6.28
CA LEU A 58 -1.40 15.20 7.24
C LEU A 58 -0.58 16.31 6.57
N PRO A 59 -1.08 17.56 6.49
CA PRO A 59 -0.25 18.68 6.07
C PRO A 59 0.97 18.71 6.99
N ALA A 60 2.17 18.72 6.39
CA ALA A 60 3.43 18.73 7.11
C ALA A 60 3.35 19.73 8.28
N PRO A 61 3.67 19.33 9.54
CA PRO A 61 3.71 20.29 10.62
C PRO A 61 4.76 21.34 10.26
N ARG A 62 4.27 22.54 9.99
CA ARG A 62 5.06 23.72 9.68
C ARG A 62 6.09 23.94 10.79
N ALA A 63 7.31 24.23 10.35
CA ALA A 63 8.38 24.92 11.07
C ALA A 63 8.77 24.33 12.45
N LYS A 64 9.96 23.70 12.48
CA LYS A 64 10.75 23.59 13.70
C LYS A 64 10.91 24.98 14.31
N HIS A 65 10.14 25.26 15.36
CA HIS A 65 10.26 26.48 16.15
C HIS A 65 11.67 26.52 16.75
N ARG A 66 12.54 27.37 16.20
CA ARG A 66 13.91 27.54 16.65
C ARG A 66 13.83 28.20 18.03
N ARG A 67 14.08 27.40 19.07
CA ARG A 67 14.07 27.80 20.48
C ARG A 67 15.01 29.00 20.68
N THR A 68 14.46 30.19 20.91
CA THR A 68 15.23 31.37 21.33
C THR A 68 15.79 31.08 22.72
N LYS A 69 17.11 30.91 22.84
CA LYS A 69 17.78 30.91 24.14
C LYS A 69 17.94 32.37 24.57
N TRP A 70 17.31 32.74 25.69
CA TRP A 70 17.70 33.91 26.46
C TRP A 70 18.96 33.56 27.25
N ILE A 71 19.94 34.44 27.28
CA ILE A 71 21.12 34.35 28.13
C ILE A 71 21.20 35.69 28.88
N GLU A 72 21.37 35.62 30.21
CA GLU A 72 21.72 36.73 31.12
C GLU A 72 23.17 37.20 30.93
#